data_AF-A0A7Y2GMQ6-F1
#
_entry.id   AF-A0A7Y2GMQ6-F1
#
_cell.length_a   1.000
_cell.length_b   1.000
_cell.length_c   1.000
_cell.angle_alpha   90.00
_cell.angle_beta   90.00
_cell.angle_gamma   90.00
#
_symmetry.space_group_name_H-M   'P 1'
#
loop_
_entity.id
_entity.type
_entity.pdbx_description
1 polymer ?
#
loop_
_entity_poly.entity_id
_entity_poly.type
_entity_poly.pdbx_seq_one_letter_code
_entity_poly.pdbx_strand_id
1 'polypeptide(L)' 'PWALGAHSIGTRGQMTDLMPHLIAPEGRIHFAGEHASAYHGWIQGAIESGNRAAKEVNSIT' A
#
# COMPACT_ATOMS: atom_id res chain seq x y z
N PRO A 1 -8.20 5.52 -18.43
CA PRO A 1 -9.13 4.85 -17.50
C PRO A 1 -8.46 4.01 -16.40
N TRP A 2 -7.20 3.57 -16.58
CA TRP A 2 -6.56 2.61 -15.67
C TRP A 2 -6.01 3.19 -14.36
N ALA A 3 -5.60 4.47 -14.37
CA ALA A 3 -5.00 5.11 -13.19
C ALA A 3 -6.02 5.80 -12.27
N LEU A 4 -7.15 6.26 -12.80
CA LEU A 4 -8.26 6.93 -12.07
C LEU A 4 -7.86 8.12 -11.16
N GLY A 5 -6.62 8.60 -11.28
CA GLY A 5 -6.03 9.66 -10.47
C GLY A 5 -4.53 9.77 -10.75
N ALA A 6 -3.86 10.78 -10.20
CA ALA A 6 -2.41 10.96 -10.37
C ALA A 6 -1.61 10.16 -9.34
N HIS A 7 -1.95 10.28 -8.06
CA HIS A 7 -1.38 9.56 -6.93
C HIS A 7 -2.31 9.68 -5.72
N SER A 8 -2.01 8.97 -4.65
CA SER A 8 -2.81 9.00 -3.43
C SER A 8 -2.57 10.27 -2.65
N ILE A 9 -3.64 10.91 -2.20
CA ILE A 9 -3.57 12.06 -1.31
C ILE A 9 -4.67 11.86 -0.27
N GLY A 10 -4.27 11.57 0.96
CA GLY A 10 -5.20 11.49 2.08
C GLY A 10 -5.66 12.88 2.54
N THR A 11 -6.91 13.01 2.94
CA THR A 11 -7.36 14.19 3.71
C THR A 11 -6.85 14.11 5.14
N ARG A 12 -7.04 15.18 5.92
CA ARG A 12 -6.65 15.23 7.34
C ARG A 12 -7.13 13.98 8.10
N GLY A 13 -6.22 13.34 8.83
CA GLY A 13 -6.49 12.16 9.65
C GLY A 13 -6.45 10.83 8.88
N GLN A 14 -6.81 10.79 7.60
CA GLN A 14 -6.97 9.53 6.86
C GLN A 14 -5.72 8.67 6.80
N MET A 15 -4.54 9.27 6.64
CA MET A 15 -3.30 8.48 6.64
C MET A 15 -3.05 7.81 7.99
N THR A 16 -3.40 8.46 9.10
CA THR A 16 -3.23 7.89 10.44
C THR A 16 -4.30 6.86 10.74
N ASP A 17 -5.55 7.17 10.39
CA ASP A 17 -6.72 6.39 10.78
C ASP A 17 -6.93 5.17 9.87
N LEU A 18 -6.56 5.25 8.59
CA LEU A 18 -6.91 4.23 7.58
C LEU A 18 -5.71 3.43 7.07
N MET A 19 -4.48 3.96 7.11
CA MET A 19 -3.32 3.23 6.56
C MET A 19 -3.11 1.85 7.19
N PRO A 20 -3.25 1.65 8.51
CA PRO A 20 -3.10 0.32 9.11
C PRO A 20 -4.09 -0.70 8.53
N HIS A 21 -5.30 -0.25 8.19
CA HIS A 21 -6.33 -1.09 7.57
C HIS A 21 -6.09 -1.29 6.07
N LEU A 22 -5.59 -0.26 5.36
CA LEU A 22 -5.32 -0.31 3.94
C LEU A 22 -4.23 -1.33 3.57
N ILE A 23 -3.21 -1.46 4.43
CA ILE A 23 -2.06 -2.33 4.17
C ILE A 23 -2.20 -3.73 4.76
N ALA A 24 -3.22 -3.97 5.59
CA ALA A 24 -3.45 -5.27 6.21
C ALA A 24 -3.81 -6.31 5.13
N PRO A 25 -3.18 -7.49 5.14
CA PRO A 25 -3.57 -8.57 4.23
C PRO A 25 -4.93 -9.16 4.62
N GLU A 26 -5.69 -9.55 3.61
CA GLU A 26 -6.99 -10.22 3.78
C GLU A 26 -6.87 -11.68 3.32
N GLY A 27 -6.60 -12.58 4.27
CA GLY A 27 -6.32 -13.99 3.99
C GLY A 27 -5.04 -14.16 3.16
N ARG A 28 -5.18 -14.57 1.89
CA ARG A 28 -4.06 -14.74 0.94
C ARG A 28 -3.92 -13.57 -0.03
N ILE A 29 -4.63 -12.46 0.21
CA ILE A 29 -4.61 -11.26 -0.63
C ILE A 29 -3.76 -10.20 0.08
N HIS A 30 -2.70 -9.76 -0.59
CA HIS A 30 -1.75 -8.77 -0.07
C HIS A 30 -1.80 -7.51 -0.92
N PHE A 31 -1.78 -6.35 -0.28
CA PHE A 31 -1.89 -5.05 -0.94
C PHE A 31 -0.53 -4.38 -1.06
N ALA A 32 -0.21 -3.94 -2.28
CA ALA A 32 1.03 -3.24 -2.62
C ALA A 32 0.77 -2.17 -3.71
N GLY A 33 1.66 -1.19 -3.77
CA GLY A 33 1.55 -0.02 -4.61
C GLY A 33 1.94 1.24 -3.84
N GLU A 34 2.08 2.36 -4.54
CA GLU A 34 2.39 3.66 -3.94
C GLU A 34 1.47 3.99 -2.75
N HIS A 35 0.16 3.78 -2.94
CA HIS A 35 -0.90 4.03 -1.97
C HIS A 35 -0.78 3.20 -0.70
N ALA A 36 -0.13 2.03 -0.77
CA ALA A 36 0.06 1.10 0.33
C ALA A 36 1.38 1.34 1.11
N SER A 37 1.84 2.60 1.11
CA SER A 37 3.04 3.08 1.80
C SER A 37 2.85 4.51 2.33
N ALA A 38 3.78 4.98 3.16
CA ALA A 38 3.81 6.38 3.57
C ALA A 38 4.36 7.34 2.49
N TYR A 39 4.95 6.81 1.40
CA TYR A 39 5.58 7.59 0.33
C TYR A 39 4.64 7.77 -0.87
N HIS A 40 3.45 8.33 -0.62
CA HIS A 40 2.49 8.63 -1.68
C HIS A 40 3.07 9.55 -2.75
N GLY A 41 2.70 9.32 -4.02
CA GLY A 41 3.23 10.03 -5.19
C GLY A 41 4.61 9.59 -5.67
N TRP A 42 5.28 8.66 -4.99
CA TRP A 42 6.66 8.26 -5.32
C TRP A 42 6.81 6.79 -5.68
N ILE A 43 7.73 6.50 -6.59
CA ILE A 43 8.12 5.13 -6.97
C ILE A 43 8.64 4.35 -5.75
N GLN A 44 9.33 5.01 -4.81
CA GLN A 44 9.82 4.40 -3.57
C GLN A 44 8.70 3.70 -2.79
N GLY A 45 7.51 4.30 -2.74
CA GLY A 45 6.37 3.70 -2.05
C GLY A 45 5.90 2.39 -2.68
N ALA A 46 5.93 2.31 -4.02
CA ALA A 46 5.62 1.09 -4.74
C ALA A 46 6.68 0.00 -4.52
N ILE A 47 7.96 0.38 -4.49
CA ILE A 47 9.07 -0.56 -4.24
C ILE A 47 8.99 -1.13 -2.82
N GLU A 48 8.85 -0.27 -1.81
CA GLU A 48 8.83 -0.71 -0.41
C GLU A 48 7.62 -1.59 -0.09
N SER A 49 6.42 -1.17 -0.52
CA SER A 49 5.20 -1.96 -0.32
C SER A 49 5.23 -3.28 -1.08
N GLY A 50 5.79 -3.31 -2.29
CA GLY A 50 5.99 -4.53 -3.07
C GLY A 50 6.94 -5.51 -2.39
N ASN A 51 8.07 -5.02 -1.86
CA ASN A 51 9.01 -5.85 -1.09
C ASN A 51 8.37 -6.38 0.20
N ARG A 52 7.56 -5.56 0.89
CA ARG A 52 6.79 -6.02 2.06
C ARG A 52 5.82 -7.14 1.68
N ALA A 53 4.98 -6.93 0.68
CA ALA A 53 4.00 -7.93 0.24
C ALA A 53 4.68 -9.24 -0.21
N ALA A 54 5.81 -9.16 -0.91
CA ALA A 54 6.57 -10.35 -1.30
C ALA A 54 7.07 -11.16 -0.09
N LYS A 55 7.55 -10.48 0.97
CA LYS A 55 7.94 -11.13 2.22
C LYS A 55 6.75 -11.77 2.93
N GLU A 56 5.63 -11.05 3.01
CA GLU A 56 4.40 -11.57 3.61
C GLU A 56 3.95 -12.86 2.92
N VAL A 57 3.89 -12.86 1.58
CA VAL A 57 3.53 -14.05 0.80
C VAL A 57 4.51 -15.21 1.03
N ASN A 58 5.81 -14.93 1.07
CA ASN A 58 6.84 -15.95 1.27
C ASN A 58 6.77 -16.58 2.69
N SER A 59 6.35 -15.80 3.68
CA SER A 59 6.21 -16.23 5.08
C SER A 59 4.91 -16.99 5.39
N ILE A 60 4.00 -17.18 4.42
CA ILE A 60 2.76 -17.98 4.58
C ILE A 60 3.04 -19.50 4.47
N THR A 61 4.30 -19.88 4.18
CA THR A 61 4.74 -21.28 4.18
C THR A 61 4.62 -21.90 5.56
#